data_AF-A0A8H4KS04-F1
#
_entry.id   AF-A0A8H4KS04-F1
#
_cell.length_a   1.000
_cell.length_b   1.000
_cell.length_c   1.000
_cell.angle_alpha   90.00
_cell.angle_beta   90.00
_cell.angle_gamma   90.00
#
_symmetry.space_group_name_H-M   'P 1'
#
loop_
_entity.id
_entity.type
_entity.pdbx_description
1 polymer ?
#
loop_
_entity_poly.entity_id
_entity_poly.type
_entity_poly.pdbx_seq_one_letter_code
_entity_poly.pdbx_strand_id
1 'polypeptide(L)'
;MLPQTFVAFSLFLSTTALPTESSSPRSNDMGTIPHSKRCDFEDGHGRIDCGFFSLVFGEMDPTASDIEVKTRLTITGAGFQNKYVLNCGEGGGEYWNSLTSELPFTVDIHPGNTCRQTFPNTGASHDGLWIKYANQFVNAPSDSRCGDTLSLGLGRRCIIAVNP
;
A
#
# COMPACT_ATOMS: atom_id res chain seq x y z
N MET A 1 -9.10 67.64 -14.65
CA MET A 1 -10.00 66.97 -15.62
C MET A 1 -10.06 65.49 -15.25
N LEU A 2 -11.29 64.96 -15.20
CA LEU A 2 -11.80 63.66 -14.69
C LEU A 2 -11.21 62.38 -15.37
N PRO A 3 -11.55 61.12 -14.95
CA PRO A 3 -11.70 60.56 -13.58
C PRO A 3 -11.44 59.00 -13.44
N GLN A 4 -11.84 58.44 -12.27
CA GLN A 4 -12.36 57.07 -12.01
C GLN A 4 -11.35 55.90 -11.95
N THR A 5 -11.43 54.91 -11.04
CA THR A 5 -12.63 54.18 -10.59
C THR A 5 -12.38 53.45 -9.25
N PHE A 6 -13.37 53.42 -8.36
CA PHE A 6 -13.43 52.58 -7.15
C PHE A 6 -14.04 51.21 -7.51
N VAL A 7 -13.56 50.12 -6.89
CA VAL A 7 -14.24 48.82 -6.90
C VAL A 7 -14.45 48.37 -5.46
N ALA A 8 -15.71 48.30 -5.05
CA ALA A 8 -16.15 47.73 -3.77
C ALA A 8 -16.61 46.28 -4.01
N PHE A 9 -16.15 45.35 -3.18
CA PHE A 9 -16.63 43.97 -3.16
C PHE A 9 -17.64 43.79 -2.03
N SER A 10 -18.87 43.40 -2.39
CA SER A 10 -19.96 43.08 -1.46
C SER A 10 -19.93 41.59 -1.10
N LEU A 11 -20.08 41.29 0.19
CA LEU A 11 -20.31 39.95 0.75
C LEU A 11 -21.78 39.57 0.57
N PHE A 12 -22.05 38.36 0.06
CA PHE A 12 -23.37 37.74 0.12
C PHE A 12 -23.30 36.47 0.98
N LEU A 13 -23.94 36.52 2.15
CA LEU A 13 -24.38 35.33 2.87
C LEU A 13 -25.62 34.77 2.16
N SER A 14 -25.67 33.47 1.94
CA SER A 14 -26.88 32.78 1.49
C SER A 14 -27.09 31.55 2.37
N THR A 15 -28.11 31.64 3.23
CA THR A 15 -28.73 30.52 3.93
C THR A 15 -29.82 29.93 3.04
N THR A 16 -29.90 28.62 2.89
CA THR A 16 -31.11 27.96 2.40
C THR A 16 -31.43 26.71 3.20
N ALA A 17 -32.72 26.62 3.52
CA ALA A 17 -33.38 25.72 4.46
C ALA A 17 -33.35 24.24 4.02
N LEU A 18 -33.43 23.35 5.02
CA LEU A 18 -33.92 21.98 4.84
C LEU A 18 -35.45 21.99 4.70
N PRO A 19 -36.02 21.20 3.78
CA PRO A 19 -37.39 20.72 3.90
C PRO A 19 -37.45 19.25 4.36
N THR A 20 -38.52 19.04 5.11
CA THR A 20 -39.00 17.84 5.81
C THR A 20 -39.49 16.72 4.89
N GLU A 21 -39.45 15.50 5.45
CA GLU A 21 -40.00 14.19 5.06
C GLU A 21 -41.01 14.08 3.89
N SER A 22 -40.87 12.99 3.11
CA SER A 22 -42.01 12.37 2.42
C SER A 22 -41.79 10.86 2.27
N SER A 23 -42.79 10.10 2.72
CA SER A 23 -42.91 8.66 2.70
C SER A 23 -43.01 8.04 1.29
N SER A 24 -42.42 6.86 1.17
CA SER A 24 -42.42 5.85 0.09
C SER A 24 -43.58 5.84 -0.93
N PRO A 25 -43.28 5.41 -2.16
CA PRO A 25 -44.02 4.30 -2.75
C PRO A 25 -43.12 3.13 -3.15
N ARG A 26 -43.59 1.90 -2.87
CA ARG A 26 -43.13 0.65 -3.47
C ARG A 26 -43.28 0.74 -4.99
N SER A 27 -42.17 0.67 -5.73
CA SER A 27 -42.16 0.25 -7.12
C SER A 27 -41.27 -0.98 -7.26
N ASN A 28 -41.90 -2.08 -7.67
CA ASN A 28 -41.20 -3.24 -8.20
C ASN A 28 -40.53 -2.77 -9.50
N ASP A 29 -39.23 -2.51 -9.45
CA ASP A 29 -38.44 -2.35 -10.66
C ASP A 29 -37.35 -3.41 -10.68
N MET A 30 -37.48 -4.28 -11.67
CA MET A 30 -36.60 -5.40 -11.96
C MET A 30 -35.41 -4.84 -12.73
N GLY A 31 -34.25 -4.76 -12.09
CA GLY A 31 -33.00 -4.49 -12.81
C GLY A 31 -32.01 -3.61 -12.09
N THR A 32 -31.47 -4.07 -10.97
CA THR A 32 -30.10 -3.73 -10.61
C THR A 32 -29.54 -4.89 -9.80
N ILE A 33 -28.61 -5.63 -10.41
CA ILE A 33 -27.81 -6.62 -9.70
C ILE A 33 -27.23 -5.89 -8.49
N PRO A 34 -27.44 -6.39 -7.25
CA PRO A 34 -26.83 -5.75 -6.07
C PRO A 34 -25.34 -5.67 -6.37
N HIS A 35 -24.72 -4.50 -6.19
CA HIS A 35 -23.27 -4.33 -6.23
C HIS A 35 -22.63 -5.65 -5.77
N SER A 36 -22.13 -6.45 -6.71
CA SER A 36 -21.48 -7.71 -6.40
C SER A 36 -20.45 -7.34 -5.35
N LYS A 37 -20.59 -7.85 -4.11
CA LYS A 37 -19.77 -7.44 -2.96
C LYS A 37 -18.34 -7.30 -3.45
N ARG A 38 -17.87 -6.06 -3.60
CA ARG A 38 -16.49 -5.80 -3.97
C ARG A 38 -15.69 -6.41 -2.84
N CYS A 39 -14.93 -7.45 -3.16
CA CYS A 39 -14.12 -8.11 -2.16
C CYS A 39 -12.90 -7.23 -1.98
N ASP A 40 -12.77 -6.61 -0.82
CA ASP A 40 -11.61 -5.82 -0.45
C ASP A 40 -11.17 -6.12 0.98
N PHE A 41 -9.89 -5.89 1.25
CA PHE A 41 -9.29 -6.02 2.57
C PHE A 41 -8.33 -4.84 2.82
N GLU A 42 -7.96 -4.65 4.08
CA GLU A 42 -7.02 -3.62 4.53
C GLU A 42 -5.73 -4.29 4.99
N ASP A 43 -4.58 -3.76 4.59
CA ASP A 43 -3.26 -4.23 5.03
C ASP A 43 -2.57 -3.27 6.01
N GLY A 44 -3.31 -2.27 6.50
CA GLY A 44 -2.79 -1.18 7.34
C GLY A 44 -2.25 0.02 6.56
N HIS A 45 -2.13 -0.08 5.23
CA HIS A 45 -1.67 0.99 4.35
C HIS A 45 -2.69 1.37 3.26
N GLY A 46 -3.92 0.85 3.37
CA GLY A 46 -5.07 1.19 2.54
C GLY A 46 -5.72 -0.02 1.89
N ARG A 47 -6.93 0.20 1.36
CA ARG A 47 -7.78 -0.84 0.76
C ARG A 47 -7.13 -1.50 -0.46
N ILE A 48 -7.26 -2.83 -0.53
CA ILE A 48 -6.78 -3.68 -1.62
C ILE A 48 -7.93 -4.58 -2.08
N ASP A 49 -8.07 -4.75 -3.40
CA ASP A 49 -9.03 -5.69 -3.99
C ASP A 49 -8.55 -7.14 -3.82
N CYS A 50 -9.45 -8.08 -3.55
CA CYS A 50 -9.11 -9.49 -3.28
C CYS A 50 -8.42 -10.22 -4.45
N GLY A 51 -8.37 -9.63 -5.66
CA GLY A 51 -7.51 -10.11 -6.75
C GLY A 51 -6.01 -9.89 -6.53
N PHE A 52 -5.63 -9.18 -5.46
CA PHE A 52 -4.26 -8.81 -5.12
C PHE A 52 -3.89 -9.21 -3.69
N PHE A 53 -2.60 -9.24 -3.41
CA PHE A 53 -2.02 -9.32 -2.08
C PHE A 53 -0.99 -8.20 -1.91
N SER A 54 -0.67 -7.85 -0.68
CA SER A 54 0.41 -6.91 -0.38
C SER A 54 1.59 -7.56 0.33
N LEU A 55 2.75 -6.97 0.07
CA LEU A 55 4.00 -7.19 0.77
C LEU A 55 4.40 -5.86 1.40
N VAL A 56 4.52 -5.82 2.71
CA VAL A 56 4.92 -4.62 3.48
C VAL A 56 6.22 -4.92 4.21
N PHE A 57 7.30 -4.32 3.74
CA PHE A 57 8.61 -4.29 4.37
C PHE A 57 8.68 -3.09 5.32
N GLY A 58 9.36 -3.24 6.45
CA GLY A 58 9.51 -2.16 7.43
C GLY A 58 8.37 -2.16 8.46
N GLU A 59 8.67 -2.56 9.69
CA GLU A 59 7.77 -2.37 10.85
C GLU A 59 8.48 -1.54 11.91
N MET A 60 7.98 -0.32 12.16
CA MET A 60 8.60 0.59 13.13
C MET A 60 8.59 0.01 14.53
N ASP A 61 9.77 -0.04 15.13
CA ASP A 61 9.99 -0.46 16.49
C ASP A 61 11.10 0.43 17.07
N PRO A 62 10.81 1.24 18.09
CA PRO A 62 11.77 2.22 18.63
C PRO A 62 12.99 1.56 19.29
N THR A 63 12.94 0.26 19.54
CA THR A 63 14.04 -0.51 20.13
C THR A 63 14.84 -1.30 19.09
N ALA A 64 14.34 -1.39 17.86
CA ALA A 64 14.97 -2.14 16.79
C ALA A 64 16.00 -1.28 16.03
N SER A 65 17.05 -1.92 15.56
CA SER A 65 17.98 -1.34 14.60
C SER A 65 17.31 -1.14 13.23
N ASP A 66 17.85 -0.24 12.41
CA ASP A 66 17.33 0.01 11.05
C ASP A 66 17.27 -1.26 10.20
N ILE A 67 18.22 -2.18 10.37
CA ILE A 67 18.22 -3.46 9.64
C ILE A 67 17.05 -4.34 10.14
N GLU A 68 16.84 -4.43 11.45
CA GLU A 68 15.72 -5.19 12.01
C GLU A 68 14.37 -4.60 11.57
N VAL A 69 14.24 -3.28 11.50
CA VAL A 69 13.03 -2.63 10.98
C VAL A 69 12.81 -3.04 9.52
N LYS A 70 13.81 -2.83 8.65
CA LYS A 70 13.70 -3.07 7.19
C LYS A 70 13.45 -4.53 6.83
N THR A 71 14.00 -5.47 7.59
CA THR A 71 13.94 -6.91 7.30
C THR A 71 12.64 -7.58 7.76
N ARG A 72 11.83 -6.89 8.57
CA ARG A 72 10.47 -7.33 8.91
C ARG A 72 9.58 -7.18 7.67
N LEU A 73 8.85 -8.25 7.35
CA LEU A 73 7.96 -8.33 6.21
C LEU A 73 6.61 -8.87 6.67
N THR A 74 5.53 -8.25 6.19
CA THR A 74 4.18 -8.78 6.29
C THR A 74 3.62 -9.07 4.90
N ILE A 75 3.10 -10.28 4.70
CA ILE A 75 2.32 -10.67 3.53
C ILE A 75 0.85 -10.65 3.94
N THR A 76 0.01 -9.85 3.27
CA THR A 76 -1.43 -9.78 3.57
C THR A 76 -2.23 -10.05 2.31
N GLY A 77 -3.22 -10.93 2.42
CA GLY A 77 -4.22 -11.15 1.38
C GLY A 77 -5.62 -11.27 1.98
N ALA A 78 -6.60 -11.59 1.14
CA ALA A 78 -7.98 -11.72 1.57
C ALA A 78 -8.14 -12.86 2.60
N GLY A 79 -8.30 -12.49 3.87
CA GLY A 79 -8.53 -13.42 4.97
C GLY A 79 -7.26 -14.00 5.63
N PHE A 80 -6.06 -13.53 5.27
CA PHE A 80 -4.81 -13.98 5.91
C PHE A 80 -3.79 -12.85 6.06
N GLN A 81 -2.92 -12.98 7.06
CA GLN A 81 -1.79 -12.10 7.29
C GLN A 81 -0.65 -12.88 7.95
N ASN A 82 0.52 -12.84 7.32
CA ASN A 82 1.66 -13.64 7.74
C ASN A 82 2.87 -12.72 7.90
N LYS A 83 3.55 -12.83 9.04
CA LYS A 83 4.75 -12.04 9.36
C LYS A 83 6.01 -12.89 9.21
N TYR A 84 7.05 -12.28 8.66
CA TYR A 84 8.35 -12.89 8.41
C TYR A 84 9.47 -11.93 8.78
N VAL A 85 10.65 -12.51 9.01
CA VAL A 85 11.92 -11.78 9.04
C VAL A 85 12.80 -12.37 7.95
N LEU A 86 13.29 -11.52 7.05
CA LEU A 86 14.14 -11.97 5.95
C LEU A 86 15.48 -12.46 6.51
N ASN A 87 15.90 -13.63 6.07
CA ASN A 87 17.24 -14.12 6.33
C ASN A 87 18.23 -13.39 5.42
N CYS A 88 19.10 -12.61 6.04
CA CYS A 88 20.13 -11.86 5.34
C CYS A 88 21.40 -12.68 5.06
N GLY A 89 21.58 -13.82 5.74
CA GLY A 89 22.79 -14.64 5.71
C GLY A 89 24.07 -13.87 6.05
N GLU A 90 25.22 -14.52 5.88
CA GLU A 90 26.52 -13.87 6.04
C GLU A 90 26.84 -12.88 4.90
N GLY A 91 26.16 -13.01 3.75
CA GLY A 91 26.34 -12.18 2.56
C GLY A 91 25.57 -10.86 2.55
N GLY A 92 24.82 -10.54 3.61
CA GLY A 92 24.14 -9.25 3.73
C GLY A 92 23.13 -8.99 2.62
N GLY A 93 22.33 -10.00 2.26
CA GLY A 93 21.17 -9.85 1.39
C GLY A 93 21.27 -10.41 -0.04
N GLU A 94 22.26 -11.25 -0.32
CA GLU A 94 22.45 -11.93 -1.61
C GLU A 94 21.65 -13.25 -1.73
N TYR A 95 20.98 -13.67 -0.65
CA TYR A 95 20.25 -14.93 -0.60
C TYR A 95 18.76 -14.75 -0.85
N TRP A 96 18.21 -15.59 -1.71
CA TRP A 96 16.77 -15.68 -1.92
C TRP A 96 16.09 -16.30 -0.70
N ASN A 97 15.02 -15.66 -0.25
CA ASN A 97 14.13 -16.13 0.80
C ASN A 97 12.84 -16.65 0.16
N SER A 98 12.55 -17.95 0.30
CA SER A 98 11.30 -18.54 -0.19
C SER A 98 10.26 -18.59 0.93
N LEU A 99 9.18 -17.84 0.77
CA LEU A 99 8.14 -17.66 1.78
C LEU A 99 6.84 -18.35 1.35
N THR A 100 6.32 -19.21 2.23
CA THR A 100 5.04 -19.90 2.03
C THR A 100 3.94 -19.18 2.79
N SER A 101 2.80 -18.97 2.14
CA SER A 101 1.57 -18.42 2.72
C SER A 101 0.37 -19.15 2.12
N GLU A 102 -0.83 -18.64 2.36
CA GLU A 102 -2.10 -19.09 1.80
C GLU A 102 -2.22 -18.76 0.29
N LEU A 103 -1.23 -18.08 -0.29
CA LEU A 103 -1.14 -17.85 -1.72
C LEU A 103 -0.90 -19.16 -2.50
N PRO A 104 -1.41 -19.29 -3.74
CA PRO A 104 -1.19 -20.47 -4.58
C PRO A 104 0.28 -20.78 -4.92
N PHE A 105 1.16 -19.78 -4.89
CA PHE A 105 2.57 -19.90 -5.21
C PHE A 105 3.44 -19.34 -4.08
N THR A 106 4.69 -19.77 -4.00
CA THR A 106 5.67 -19.18 -3.08
C THR A 106 6.02 -17.75 -3.50
N VAL A 107 6.31 -16.92 -2.51
CA VAL A 107 6.88 -15.59 -2.74
C VAL A 107 8.38 -15.70 -2.48
N ASP A 108 9.20 -15.53 -3.52
CA ASP A 108 10.65 -15.51 -3.37
C ASP A 108 11.17 -14.07 -3.33
N ILE A 109 11.99 -13.76 -2.33
CA ILE A 109 12.48 -12.40 -2.07
C ILE A 109 13.99 -12.40 -2.06
N HIS A 110 14.57 -11.55 -2.91
CA HIS A 110 15.98 -11.17 -2.82
C HIS A 110 16.07 -9.83 -2.09
N PRO A 111 16.57 -9.79 -0.85
CA PRO A 111 16.42 -8.60 0.00
C PRO A 111 17.32 -7.42 -0.39
N GLY A 112 18.50 -7.66 -0.99
CA GLY A 112 19.43 -6.60 -1.38
C GLY A 112 19.79 -5.70 -0.19
N ASN A 113 19.72 -4.38 -0.37
CA ASN A 113 20.05 -3.39 0.66
C ASN A 113 19.07 -3.37 1.84
N THR A 114 17.94 -4.07 1.76
CA THR A 114 17.05 -4.29 2.92
C THR A 114 17.83 -4.91 4.09
N CYS A 115 18.79 -5.77 3.76
CA CYS A 115 19.66 -6.48 4.70
C CYS A 115 20.98 -5.76 5.03
N ARG A 116 21.18 -4.53 4.54
CA ARG A 116 22.43 -3.78 4.71
C ARG A 116 22.22 -2.52 5.51
N GLN A 117 23.23 -2.12 6.25
CA GLN A 117 23.27 -0.77 6.80
C GLN A 117 23.53 0.21 5.65
N THR A 118 22.55 1.03 5.34
CA THR A 118 22.62 2.08 4.33
C THR A 118 22.78 3.40 5.06
N PHE A 119 24.01 3.92 5.14
CA PHE A 119 24.30 5.22 5.77
C PHE A 119 24.63 6.29 4.73
N PRO A 120 24.02 7.50 4.82
CA PRO A 120 22.81 7.80 5.59
C PRO A 120 21.62 6.98 5.08
N ASN A 121 20.51 6.91 5.84
CA ASN A 121 19.22 6.35 5.42
C ASN A 121 18.65 7.17 4.25
N THR A 122 19.32 7.05 3.12
CA THR A 122 18.95 7.54 1.81
C THR A 122 17.92 6.54 1.27
N GLY A 123 17.04 6.98 0.37
CA GLY A 123 15.96 6.13 -0.19
C GLY A 123 16.41 4.84 -0.91
N ALA A 124 17.70 4.50 -0.85
CA ALA A 124 18.34 3.28 -1.32
C ALA A 124 18.21 2.07 -0.35
N SER A 125 17.46 2.21 0.75
CA SER A 125 17.27 1.17 1.78
C SER A 125 16.71 -0.15 1.25
N HIS A 126 16.06 -0.12 0.09
CA HIS A 126 15.53 -1.31 -0.59
C HIS A 126 16.15 -1.54 -1.97
N ASP A 127 17.26 -0.87 -2.31
CA ASP A 127 17.93 -1.11 -3.60
C ASP A 127 18.33 -2.58 -3.74
N GLY A 128 18.06 -3.16 -4.92
CA GLY A 128 18.26 -4.59 -5.16
C GLY A 128 17.26 -5.50 -4.41
N LEU A 129 16.14 -4.95 -3.91
CA LEU A 129 15.00 -5.73 -3.45
C LEU A 129 14.21 -6.25 -4.66
N TRP A 130 14.23 -7.57 -4.86
CA TRP A 130 13.47 -8.23 -5.91
C TRP A 130 12.45 -9.18 -5.31
N ILE A 131 11.29 -9.27 -5.95
CA ILE A 131 10.19 -10.15 -5.56
C ILE A 131 9.82 -11.00 -6.78
N LYS A 132 9.74 -12.30 -6.59
CA LYS A 132 9.20 -13.26 -7.55
C LYS A 132 7.95 -13.88 -6.97
N TYR A 133 6.92 -13.96 -7.80
CA TYR A 133 5.69 -14.66 -7.47
C TYR A 133 5.05 -15.17 -8.76
N ALA A 134 4.92 -16.49 -8.90
CA ALA A 134 4.52 -17.13 -10.15
C ALA A 134 5.37 -16.65 -11.35
N ASN A 135 4.75 -16.10 -12.39
CA ASN A 135 5.42 -15.50 -13.56
C ASN A 135 5.74 -14.00 -13.38
N GLN A 136 5.42 -13.40 -12.24
CA GLN A 136 5.67 -11.99 -11.98
C GLN A 136 7.05 -11.79 -11.36
N PHE A 137 7.75 -10.77 -11.85
CA PHE A 137 9.01 -10.29 -11.30
C PHE A 137 8.89 -8.80 -11.00
N VAL A 138 9.26 -8.39 -9.79
CA VAL A 138 9.13 -7.02 -9.29
C VAL A 138 10.50 -6.53 -8.84
N ASN A 139 10.95 -5.42 -9.40
CA ASN A 139 12.10 -4.66 -8.87
C ASN A 139 11.57 -3.56 -7.96
N ALA A 140 11.40 -3.86 -6.67
CA ALA A 140 10.62 -3.05 -5.74
C ALA A 140 11.04 -1.55 -5.64
N PRO A 141 12.32 -1.17 -5.80
CA PRO A 141 12.74 0.23 -5.83
C PRO A 141 12.08 1.08 -6.92
N SER A 142 11.90 0.51 -8.12
CA SER A 142 11.49 1.24 -9.32
C SER A 142 10.15 0.79 -9.91
N ASP A 143 9.57 -0.29 -9.39
CA ASP A 143 8.31 -0.83 -9.88
C ASP A 143 7.13 0.01 -9.42
N SER A 144 6.25 0.39 -10.36
CA SER A 144 5.05 1.21 -10.08
C SER A 144 4.06 0.56 -9.11
N ARG A 145 4.14 -0.75 -8.90
CA ARG A 145 3.35 -1.47 -7.89
C ARG A 145 3.82 -1.22 -6.47
N CYS A 146 4.98 -0.58 -6.30
CA CYS A 146 5.64 -0.41 -5.03
C CYS A 146 5.80 1.07 -4.65
N GLY A 147 5.70 1.38 -3.35
CA GLY A 147 5.88 2.72 -2.81
C GLY A 147 6.32 2.71 -1.36
N ASP A 148 6.93 3.81 -0.90
CA ASP A 148 7.44 3.91 0.46
C ASP A 148 6.31 3.95 1.50
N THR A 149 6.51 3.30 2.64
CA THR A 149 5.54 3.28 3.76
C THR A 149 6.05 3.99 5.01
N LEU A 150 7.36 4.13 5.16
CA LEU A 150 8.00 4.78 6.30
C LEU A 150 8.88 5.93 5.83
N SER A 151 9.04 6.92 6.70
CA SER A 151 9.98 8.03 6.48
C SER A 151 11.39 7.50 6.23
N LEU A 152 12.19 8.26 5.46
CA LEU A 152 13.59 7.93 5.13
C LEU A 152 13.74 6.62 4.32
N GLY A 153 12.66 6.11 3.73
CA GLY A 153 12.69 4.91 2.87
C GLY A 153 12.89 3.61 3.63
N LEU A 154 12.65 3.57 4.95
CA LEU A 154 12.83 2.38 5.79
C LEU A 154 11.74 1.31 5.61
N GLY A 155 10.69 1.63 4.87
CA GLY A 155 9.60 0.72 4.60
C GLY A 155 9.13 0.85 3.17
N ARG A 156 8.69 -0.27 2.60
CA ARG A 156 8.27 -0.40 1.22
C ARG A 156 7.04 -1.29 1.18
N ARG A 157 6.03 -0.88 0.44
CA ARG A 157 4.84 -1.68 0.17
C ARG A 157 4.76 -1.99 -1.31
N CYS A 158 4.42 -3.22 -1.66
CA CYS A 158 4.13 -3.65 -3.02
C CYS A 158 2.77 -4.35 -3.08
N ILE A 159 1.99 -4.08 -4.12
CA ILE A 159 0.69 -4.73 -4.38
C ILE A 159 0.83 -5.60 -5.64
N ILE A 160 0.59 -6.91 -5.51
CA ILE A 160 0.85 -7.90 -6.55
C ILE A 160 -0.43 -8.71 -6.81
N ALA A 161 -0.71 -9.02 -8.08
CA ALA A 161 -1.87 -9.83 -8.45
C ALA A 161 -1.69 -11.28 -7.96
N VAL A 162 -2.74 -11.88 -7.40
CA VAL A 162 -2.73 -13.27 -6.93
C VAL A 162 -2.67 -14.24 -8.11
N ASN A 163 -3.40 -13.93 -9.20
CA ASN A 163 -3.49 -14.74 -10.41
C ASN A 163 -3.10 -13.89 -11.64
N PRO A 164 -1.80 -13.81 -11.96
CA PRO A 164 -1.28 -13.05 -13.10
C PRO A 164 -1.50 -13.70 -14.47
#